data_AF-A0A9P4DGD9-F1
#
_entry.id   AF-A0A9P4DGD9-F1
#
_cell.length_a   1.000
_cell.length_b   1.000
_cell.length_c   1.000
_cell.angle_alpha   90.00
_cell.angle_beta   90.00
_cell.angle_gamma   90.00
#
_symmetry.space_group_name_H-M   'P 1'
#
loop_
_entity.id
_entity.type
_entity.pdbx_description
1 polymer ?
#
loop_
_entity_poly.entity_id
_entity_poly.type
_entity_poly.pdbx_seq_one_letter_code
_entity_poly.pdbx_strand_id
1 'polypeptide(L)' 'MIAAITQVQRGYVISGIKGRDACAERIIRSLVTHAGFRYRLCDPRSTGKRDLVLW' A
#
# COMPACT_ATOMS: atom_id res chain seq x y z
N MET A 1 -5.01 -15.93 -14.86
CA MET A 1 -3.97 -15.01 -15.38
C MET A 1 -2.62 -15.69 -15.16
N ILE A 2 -2.12 -16.37 -16.19
CA ILE A 2 -0.97 -17.29 -16.09
C ILE A 2 0.31 -16.49 -16.38
N ALA A 3 1.30 -16.59 -15.50
CA ALA A 3 2.49 -15.75 -15.48
C ALA A 3 3.44 -16.08 -16.65
N ALA A 4 3.48 -15.23 -17.67
CA ALA A 4 4.47 -15.23 -18.75
C ALA A 4 5.77 -14.50 -18.34
N ILE A 5 6.25 -14.75 -17.11
CA ILE A 5 7.35 -13.98 -16.52
C ILE A 5 8.47 -14.95 -16.13
N THR A 6 9.67 -14.75 -16.67
CA THR A 6 10.85 -15.57 -16.35
C THR A 6 11.28 -15.37 -14.89
N GLN A 7 11.99 -16.33 -14.29
CA GLN A 7 12.33 -16.29 -12.86
C GLN A 7 13.10 -15.02 -12.44
N VAL A 8 13.97 -14.50 -13.32
CA VAL A 8 14.71 -13.26 -13.10
C VAL A 8 13.77 -12.04 -13.10
N GLN A 9 12.84 -12.00 -14.06
CA GLN A 9 11.83 -10.94 -14.12
C GLN A 9 10.87 -11.00 -12.92
N ARG A 10 10.57 -12.21 -12.41
CA ARG A 10 9.77 -12.37 -11.17
C ARG A 10 10.48 -11.77 -9.96
N GLY A 11 11.80 -12.00 -9.82
CA GLY A 11 12.60 -11.39 -8.75
C GLY A 11 12.60 -9.86 -8.82
N TYR A 12 12.76 -9.32 -10.03
CA TYR A 12 12.71 -7.86 -10.26
C TYR A 12 11.35 -7.26 -9.92
N VAL A 13 10.25 -7.88 -10.37
CA VAL A 13 8.88 -7.44 -10.06
C VAL A 13 8.61 -7.48 -8.56
N ILE A 14 8.98 -8.57 -7.88
CA ILE A 14 8.79 -8.69 -6.43
C ILE A 14 9.65 -7.67 -5.66
N SER A 15 10.87 -7.37 -6.13
CA SER A 15 11.74 -6.35 -5.52
C SER A 15 11.16 -4.93 -5.59
N GLY A 16 10.28 -4.66 -6.56
CA GLY A 16 9.56 -3.41 -6.69
C GLY A 16 8.33 -3.28 -5.79
N ILE A 17 7.88 -4.38 -5.16
CA ILE A 17 6.73 -4.38 -4.24
C ILE A 17 7.18 -3.76 -2.92
N LYS A 18 6.92 -2.46 -2.76
CA LYS A 18 7.17 -1.73 -1.52
C LYS A 18 6.08 -2.07 -0.50
N GLY A 19 6.48 -2.25 0.76
CA GLY A 19 5.55 -2.40 1.89
C GLY A 19 4.96 -1.09 2.41
N ARG A 20 5.36 0.06 1.84
CA ARG A 20 4.86 1.41 2.15
C ARG A 20 4.83 2.26 0.88
N ASP A 21 3.87 3.17 0.80
CA ASP A 21 3.52 3.99 -0.37
C ASP A 21 3.23 3.17 -1.63
N ALA A 22 2.55 2.02 -1.48
CA ALA A 22 2.07 1.25 -2.62
C ALA A 22 1.03 2.07 -3.41
N CYS A 23 0.82 1.74 -4.70
CA CYS A 23 -0.20 2.40 -5.53
C CYS A 23 -1.58 2.40 -4.85
N ALA A 24 -1.94 1.31 -4.17
CA ALA A 24 -3.19 1.21 -3.40
C ALA A 24 -3.27 2.26 -2.27
N GLU A 25 -2.20 2.44 -1.49
CA GLU A 25 -2.15 3.46 -0.43
C GLU A 25 -2.24 4.88 -1.00
N ARG A 26 -1.68 5.13 -2.19
CA ARG A 26 -1.79 6.44 -2.86
C ARG A 26 -3.24 6.74 -3.29
N ILE A 27 -3.96 5.74 -3.79
CA ILE A 27 -5.37 5.87 -4.16
C ILE A 27 -6.21 6.14 -2.90
N ILE A 28 -6.02 5.35 -1.85
CA ILE A 28 -6.72 5.53 -0.57
C ILE A 28 -6.41 6.92 0.00
N ARG A 29 -5.16 7.35 0.02
CA ARG A 29 -4.75 8.70 0.41
C ARG A 29 -5.54 9.78 -0.33
N SER A 30 -5.67 9.67 -1.65
CA SER A 30 -6.44 10.63 -2.45
C SER A 30 -7.92 10.62 -2.08
N LEU A 31 -8.54 9.45 -1.97
CA LEU A 31 -9.95 9.29 -1.62
C LEU A 31 -10.28 9.87 -0.25
N VAL A 32 -9.49 9.52 0.77
CA VAL A 32 -9.73 9.90 2.16
C VAL A 32 -9.48 11.40 2.37
N THR A 33 -8.48 11.96 1.68
CA THR A 33 -8.22 13.41 1.64
C THR A 33 -9.38 14.17 0.98
N HIS A 34 -9.88 13.70 -0.16
CA HIS A 34 -11.01 14.33 -0.85
C HIS A 34 -12.32 14.24 -0.05
N ALA A 35 -12.50 13.16 0.71
CA ALA A 35 -13.65 12.99 1.58
C ALA A 35 -13.56 13.79 2.90
N GLY A 36 -12.44 14.49 3.15
CA GLY A 36 -12.27 15.35 4.33
C GLY A 36 -12.00 14.60 5.64
N PHE A 37 -11.72 13.30 5.58
CA PHE A 37 -11.40 12.51 6.76
C PHE A 37 -9.97 12.75 7.22
N ARG A 38 -9.76 12.80 8.54
CA ARG A 38 -8.42 12.76 9.11
C ARG A 38 -7.99 11.31 9.20
N TYR A 39 -6.88 10.97 8.56
CA TYR A 39 -6.36 9.61 8.55
C TYR A 39 -4.88 9.58 8.88
N ARG A 40 -4.43 8.46 9.43
CA ARG A 40 -3.02 8.12 9.56
C ARG A 40 -2.73 6.83 8.80
N LEU A 41 -1.69 6.88 7.97
CA LEU A 41 -1.15 5.70 7.28
C LEU A 41 -0.02 5.10 8.12
N CYS A 42 -0.01 3.77 8.27
CA CYS A 42 1.05 3.03 8.93
C CYS A 42 1.42 3.58 10.34
N ASP A 43 0.44 3.90 11.18
CA ASP A 43 0.72 4.40 12.53
C ASP A 43 1.35 3.27 13.39
N PRO A 44 2.60 3.45 13.89
CA PRO A 44 3.33 2.41 14.62
C PRO A 44 2.71 2.11 15.99
N ARG A 45 1.76 2.93 16.45
CA ARG A 45 1.03 2.72 17.71
C ARG A 45 -0.23 1.88 17.50
N SER A 46 -0.59 1.54 16.26
CA SER A 46 -1.73 0.65 16.00
C SER A 46 -1.34 -0.80 16.30
N THR A 47 -2.03 -1.42 17.25
CA THR A 47 -1.91 -2.85 17.52
C THR A 47 -2.42 -3.61 16.29
N GLY A 48 -1.53 -4.32 15.60
CA GLY A 48 -1.88 -5.19 14.48
C GLY A 48 -1.52 -4.70 13.07
N LYS A 49 -0.56 -3.76 12.91
CA LYS A 49 -0.12 -3.25 11.58
C LYS A 49 -1.31 -2.87 10.69
N ARG A 50 -2.19 -1.99 11.19
CA ARG A 50 -3.29 -1.48 10.37
C ARG A 50 -2.75 -0.43 9.41
N ASP A 51 -2.95 -0.65 8.11
CA ASP A 51 -2.51 0.29 7.06
C ASP A 51 -3.23 1.63 7.14
N LEU A 52 -4.52 1.66 7.53
CA LEU A 52 -5.34 2.86 7.59
C LEU A 52 -6.05 2.99 8.94
N VAL A 53 -5.86 4.13 9.62
CA VAL A 53 -6.62 4.52 10.81
C VAL A 53 -7.42 5.78 10.48
N LEU A 54 -8.75 5.70 10.60
CA LEU A 54 -9.68 6.81 10.43
C LEU A 54 -9.97 7.43 11.81
N TRP A 55 -9.96 8.76 11.89
CA TRP A 55 -10.31 9.55 13.08
C TRP A 55 -11.33 10.63 12.73
#